data_AF-A0A6L8NE42-F1
#
_entry.id   AF-A0A6L8NE42-F1
#
_cell.length_a   1.000
_cell.length_b   1.000
_cell.length_c   1.000
_cell.angle_alpha   90.00
_cell.angle_beta   90.00
_cell.angle_gamma   90.00
#
_symmetry.space_group_name_H-M   'P 1'
#
loop_
_entity.id
_entity.type
_entity.pdbx_description
1 polymer ?
#
loop_
_entity_poly.entity_id
_entity_poly.type
_entity_poly.pdbx_seq_one_letter_code
_entity_poly.pdbx_strand_id
1 'polypeptide(L)'
;MVARYVVSQRGGRRAHPTVSSALAAAARQRRPAVVEIAPGPYGEALTVRGDVQLVAAGAPGSVVVGTGHGIVLDAAGAVRVHGLTFTGRNADVVTCHAGTLLMEQCEVRAVDGVGVHARPGTSVILRSSTFRQGRVLFTGSGGLVERCRFADAADNAVGAIEGARIAVRDSWIGGSLIHGIRVSGARAEITGCELTRTGKAAVVADAQGELVVTGCSITSVQEEGVLFIEQSRGSVTDTRVVDAQHGIAVLGGADPLVRGCVFTECRDTGINVQGPGRGRFEECEVSGAGNVAVFSTLGGAPEVYGCRITGGKTGIAVTEAARGRFTRIRVRDTAGPALRVMGSSRAVFEDVETEDCPGGLETAGDGGTTAEVVGGTFRGSSFAAATAQGESWATLRNVSAHGGTVGFCAGDSAQLFLYDCAAEATDGGGVGVMDKARLVARNLRVNGSEGAGLVGRGSAHLDVVNAVFDDCAAAGAVFQDTCSARLAECSVTGERGVAVVHHGGIALDGLSTSLRIVERPPDALGGSPATVNNYHGPVFHAEAHGIQLAWQNGRVDQQQRNEGGSSS
;
A
#
# COMPACT_ATOMS: atom_id res chain seq x y z
N MET A 1 52.30 -2.04 -24.47
CA MET A 1 52.90 -1.06 -23.53
C MET A 1 51.97 0.13 -23.43
N VAL A 2 51.47 0.43 -22.23
CA VAL A 2 50.55 1.55 -21.97
C VAL A 2 51.33 2.86 -21.96
N ALA A 3 50.88 3.87 -22.69
CA ALA A 3 51.52 5.19 -22.71
C ALA A 3 51.11 6.00 -21.47
N ARG A 4 52.07 6.64 -20.79
CA ARG A 4 51.80 7.49 -19.62
C ARG A 4 52.02 8.95 -19.94
N TYR A 5 51.06 9.79 -19.53
CA TYR A 5 51.10 11.23 -19.67
C TYR A 5 50.84 11.87 -18.32
N VAL A 6 51.59 12.91 -17.98
CA VAL A 6 51.43 13.66 -16.73
C VAL A 6 50.91 15.04 -17.05
N VAL A 7 49.86 15.49 -16.36
CA VAL A 7 49.30 16.84 -16.48
C VAL A 7 49.64 17.64 -15.23
N SER A 8 50.20 18.83 -15.42
CA SER A 8 50.55 19.76 -14.34
C SER A 8 50.49 21.20 -14.85
N GLN A 9 49.62 22.02 -14.26
CA GLN A 9 49.55 23.46 -14.54
C GLN A 9 50.83 24.21 -14.12
N ARG A 10 51.57 23.67 -13.15
CA ARG A 10 52.85 24.23 -12.67
C ARG A 10 54.03 23.84 -13.58
N GLY A 11 53.79 23.07 -14.64
CA GLY A 11 54.81 22.55 -15.52
C GLY A 11 55.58 21.36 -14.92
N GLY A 12 56.61 20.92 -15.65
CA GLY A 12 57.43 19.75 -15.32
C GLY A 12 58.06 19.15 -16.58
N ARG A 13 59.16 18.40 -16.42
CA ARG A 13 59.83 17.77 -17.58
C ARG A 13 58.89 16.73 -18.19
N ARG A 14 58.48 16.94 -19.46
CA ARG A 14 57.49 16.13 -20.20
C ARG A 14 56.05 16.18 -19.63
N ALA A 15 55.75 17.17 -18.79
CA ALA A 15 54.38 17.40 -18.33
C ALA A 15 53.58 18.22 -19.35
N HIS A 16 52.29 17.92 -19.43
CA HIS A 16 51.31 18.63 -20.24
C HIS A 16 50.65 19.74 -19.39
N PRO A 17 50.47 20.96 -19.93
CA PRO A 17 49.85 22.06 -19.17
C PRO A 17 48.33 21.88 -18.97
N THR A 18 47.68 21.12 -19.84
CA THR A 18 46.23 20.84 -19.80
C THR A 18 45.93 19.37 -20.05
N VAL A 19 44.80 18.87 -19.55
CA VAL A 19 44.35 17.49 -19.80
C VAL A 19 44.07 17.29 -21.28
N SER A 20 43.47 18.28 -21.95
CA SER A 20 43.22 18.23 -23.39
C SER A 20 44.50 18.05 -24.21
N SER A 21 45.60 18.69 -23.82
CA SER A 21 46.89 18.54 -24.53
C SER A 21 47.50 17.15 -24.36
N ALA A 22 47.31 16.51 -23.19
CA ALA A 22 47.72 15.14 -22.94
C ALA A 22 46.86 14.15 -23.74
N LEU A 23 45.54 14.35 -23.77
CA LEU A 23 44.61 13.57 -24.57
C LEU A 23 44.92 13.65 -26.08
N ALA A 24 45.23 14.84 -26.59
CA ALA A 24 45.63 15.03 -27.97
C ALA A 24 46.97 14.32 -28.31
N ALA A 25 47.87 14.19 -27.34
CA ALA A 25 49.12 13.44 -27.49
C ALA A 25 48.88 11.92 -27.43
N ALA A 26 47.97 11.46 -26.58
CA ALA A 26 47.54 10.07 -26.48
C ALA A 26 46.84 9.59 -27.77
N ALA A 27 45.91 10.38 -28.30
CA ALA A 27 45.14 10.06 -29.50
C ALA A 27 46.03 9.81 -30.73
N ARG A 28 47.14 10.55 -30.86
CA ARG A 28 48.12 10.36 -31.95
C ARG A 28 48.81 9.01 -31.94
N GLN A 29 48.94 8.36 -30.78
CA GLN A 29 49.67 7.11 -30.66
C GLN A 29 48.78 5.86 -30.83
N ARG A 30 47.45 6.02 -30.84
CA ARG A 30 46.45 4.94 -31.03
C ARG A 30 46.73 3.68 -30.19
N ARG A 31 47.20 3.86 -28.96
CA ARG A 31 47.48 2.80 -27.99
C ARG A 31 46.88 3.15 -26.63
N PRO A 32 46.64 2.16 -25.74
CA PRO A 32 46.14 2.42 -24.40
C PRO A 32 46.97 3.48 -23.67
N ALA A 33 46.30 4.43 -23.03
CA ALA A 33 46.93 5.57 -22.37
C ALA A 33 46.43 5.80 -20.94
N VAL A 34 47.34 6.22 -20.06
CA VAL A 34 47.04 6.68 -18.71
C VAL A 34 47.45 8.15 -18.61
N VAL A 35 46.50 9.01 -18.27
CA VAL A 35 46.68 10.44 -18.04
C VAL A 35 46.56 10.69 -16.54
N GLU A 36 47.70 10.96 -15.90
CA GLU A 36 47.82 11.24 -14.48
C GLU A 36 47.80 12.75 -14.27
N ILE A 37 46.83 13.24 -13.48
CA ILE A 37 46.47 14.65 -13.41
C ILE A 37 46.81 15.21 -12.02
N ALA A 38 47.72 16.18 -11.96
CA ALA A 38 48.08 16.84 -10.72
C ALA A 38 46.92 17.68 -10.16
N PRO A 39 46.84 17.88 -8.83
CA PRO A 39 45.82 18.72 -8.19
C PRO A 39 45.69 20.11 -8.83
N GLY A 40 44.45 20.53 -9.05
CA GLY A 40 44.15 21.85 -9.60
C GLY A 40 42.75 21.94 -10.25
N PRO A 41 42.28 23.17 -10.50
CA PRO A 41 41.09 23.41 -11.30
C PRO A 41 41.43 23.41 -12.80
N TYR A 42 40.66 22.68 -13.59
CA TYR A 42 40.81 22.53 -15.03
C TYR A 42 39.55 23.03 -15.75
N GLY A 43 39.65 24.24 -16.31
CA GLY A 43 38.57 24.91 -17.04
C GLY A 43 38.46 24.46 -18.51
N GLU A 44 38.25 23.17 -18.76
CA GLU A 44 38.29 22.60 -20.11
C GLU A 44 37.23 21.51 -20.33
N ALA A 45 36.83 21.33 -21.60
CA ALA A 45 35.96 20.24 -22.04
C ALA A 45 36.83 19.09 -22.57
N LEU A 46 36.63 17.88 -22.05
CA LEU A 46 37.43 16.71 -22.36
C LEU A 46 36.74 15.83 -23.39
N THR A 47 37.36 15.71 -24.56
CA THR A 47 36.99 14.71 -25.58
C THR A 47 37.91 13.51 -25.47
N VAL A 48 37.41 12.38 -24.96
CA VAL A 48 38.22 11.16 -24.73
C VAL A 48 37.80 10.09 -25.71
N ARG A 49 38.78 9.55 -26.45
CA ARG A 49 38.57 8.53 -27.50
C ARG A 49 39.53 7.35 -27.33
N GLY A 50 39.03 6.13 -27.44
CA GLY A 50 39.84 4.90 -27.40
C GLY A 50 39.96 4.30 -26.00
N ASP A 51 41.07 3.59 -25.74
CA ASP A 51 41.39 3.03 -24.42
C ASP A 51 42.20 4.04 -23.60
N VAL A 52 41.52 4.76 -22.70
CA VAL A 52 42.11 5.86 -21.94
C VAL A 52 41.69 5.79 -20.48
N GLN A 53 42.65 5.93 -19.59
CA GLN A 53 42.44 6.09 -18.16
C GLN A 53 42.82 7.51 -17.72
N LEU A 54 41.90 8.19 -17.05
CA LEU A 54 42.12 9.47 -16.36
C LEU A 54 42.24 9.21 -14.86
N VAL A 55 43.31 9.68 -14.24
CA VAL A 55 43.59 9.43 -12.81
C VAL A 55 43.98 10.73 -12.13
N ALA A 56 43.29 11.08 -11.05
CA ALA A 56 43.75 12.15 -10.15
C ALA A 56 44.97 11.67 -9.35
N ALA A 57 46.04 12.45 -9.34
CA ALA A 57 47.27 12.12 -8.61
C ALA A 57 47.21 12.45 -7.11
N GLY A 58 46.21 13.23 -6.69
CA GLY A 58 46.01 13.65 -5.30
C GLY A 58 44.82 12.98 -4.62
N ALA A 59 44.43 13.48 -3.45
CA ALA A 59 43.25 13.02 -2.73
C ALA A 59 41.95 13.25 -3.54
N PRO A 60 40.84 12.54 -3.24
CA PRO A 60 39.54 12.80 -3.86
C PRO A 60 39.16 14.28 -3.80
N GLY A 61 38.66 14.84 -4.91
CA GLY A 61 38.35 16.26 -5.03
C GLY A 61 39.53 17.18 -5.34
N SER A 62 40.77 16.66 -5.40
CA SER A 62 41.95 17.46 -5.71
C SER A 62 42.04 17.91 -7.17
N VAL A 63 41.37 17.20 -8.08
CA VAL A 63 41.29 17.51 -9.51
C VAL A 63 39.84 17.84 -9.85
N VAL A 64 39.57 19.11 -10.14
CA VAL A 64 38.23 19.59 -10.50
C VAL A 64 38.26 19.99 -11.97
N VAL A 65 37.47 19.30 -12.79
CA VAL A 65 37.30 19.60 -14.20
C VAL A 65 35.91 20.19 -14.40
N GLY A 66 35.82 21.33 -15.07
CA GLY A 66 34.54 21.96 -15.29
C GLY A 66 34.56 23.00 -16.39
N THR A 67 33.38 23.26 -16.95
CA THR A 67 33.14 24.33 -17.89
C THR A 67 31.92 25.12 -17.43
N GLY A 68 31.82 26.39 -17.83
CA GLY A 68 30.63 27.20 -17.51
C GLY A 68 29.36 26.77 -18.27
N HIS A 69 29.51 25.93 -19.29
CA HIS A 69 28.45 25.47 -20.20
C HIS A 69 28.91 24.24 -21.00
N GLY A 70 27.94 23.42 -21.43
CA GLY A 70 28.18 22.27 -22.31
C GLY A 70 28.75 21.04 -21.59
N ILE A 71 29.16 20.06 -22.40
CA ILE A 71 29.67 18.78 -21.91
C ILE A 71 31.10 18.93 -21.37
N VAL A 72 31.34 18.43 -20.15
CA VAL A 72 32.65 18.45 -19.50
C VAL A 72 33.49 17.23 -19.88
N LEU A 73 32.88 16.04 -19.90
CA LEU A 73 33.53 14.81 -20.38
C LEU A 73 32.67 14.13 -21.43
N ASP A 74 33.17 14.08 -22.65
CA ASP A 74 32.61 13.29 -23.74
C ASP A 74 33.48 12.06 -24.00
N ALA A 75 32.99 10.89 -23.58
CA ALA A 75 33.73 9.63 -23.59
C ALA A 75 33.25 8.71 -24.72
N ALA A 76 34.23 8.19 -25.49
CA ALA A 76 34.01 7.14 -26.48
C ALA A 76 35.12 6.09 -26.47
N GLY A 77 34.77 4.80 -26.48
CA GLY A 77 35.73 3.70 -26.43
C GLY A 77 35.78 3.06 -25.04
N ALA A 78 36.95 2.63 -24.57
CA ALA A 78 37.13 2.04 -23.25
C ALA A 78 37.71 3.09 -22.29
N VAL A 79 36.85 3.90 -21.68
CA VAL A 79 37.26 5.03 -20.85
C VAL A 79 37.13 4.69 -19.37
N ARG A 80 38.19 4.96 -18.61
CA ARG A 80 38.24 4.78 -17.14
C ARG A 80 38.57 6.11 -16.49
N VAL A 81 37.84 6.47 -15.44
CA VAL A 81 38.05 7.70 -14.68
C VAL A 81 38.12 7.36 -13.21
N HIS A 82 39.17 7.84 -12.54
CA HIS A 82 39.41 7.56 -11.13
C HIS A 82 39.78 8.83 -10.36
N GLY A 83 38.99 9.18 -9.34
CA GLY A 83 39.32 10.25 -8.39
C GLY A 83 39.04 11.69 -8.85
N LEU A 84 38.41 11.89 -10.00
CA LEU A 84 38.15 13.23 -10.56
C LEU A 84 36.80 13.79 -10.08
N THR A 85 36.74 15.11 -9.95
CA THR A 85 35.48 15.85 -9.75
C THR A 85 35.10 16.57 -11.04
N PHE A 86 33.86 16.38 -11.50
CA PHE A 86 33.30 17.08 -12.65
C PHE A 86 32.21 18.06 -12.21
N THR A 87 32.26 19.28 -12.72
CA THR A 87 31.26 20.31 -12.42
C THR A 87 30.72 20.94 -13.70
N GLY A 88 29.40 20.97 -13.87
CA GLY A 88 28.77 21.66 -14.99
C GLY A 88 27.35 22.13 -14.66
N ARG A 89 26.77 22.90 -15.60
CA ARG A 89 25.43 23.47 -15.46
C ARG A 89 24.66 23.44 -16.78
N ASN A 90 23.34 23.32 -16.70
CA ASN A 90 22.40 23.46 -17.82
C ASN A 90 22.71 22.52 -19.02
N ALA A 91 23.42 21.41 -18.79
CA ALA A 91 23.88 20.48 -19.80
C ALA A 91 24.26 19.13 -19.17
N ASP A 92 24.49 18.12 -20.02
CA ASP A 92 25.12 16.86 -19.60
C ASP A 92 26.55 17.14 -19.15
N VAL A 93 26.95 16.76 -17.93
CA VAL A 93 28.31 16.96 -17.42
C VAL A 93 29.25 15.88 -17.92
N VAL A 94 28.84 14.62 -17.82
CA VAL A 94 29.55 13.47 -18.36
C VAL A 94 28.63 12.72 -19.32
N THR A 95 29.11 12.41 -20.52
CA THR A 95 28.41 11.57 -21.48
C THR A 95 29.29 10.41 -21.93
N CYS A 96 28.70 9.21 -21.98
CA CYS A 96 29.28 8.09 -22.70
C CYS A 96 28.46 7.93 -23.97
N HIS A 97 29.03 8.34 -25.11
CA HIS A 97 28.31 8.32 -26.38
C HIS A 97 28.54 7.02 -27.16
N ALA A 98 29.61 6.27 -26.85
CA ALA A 98 29.93 4.98 -27.47
C ALA A 98 30.91 4.16 -26.59
N GLY A 99 30.74 2.84 -26.52
CA GLY A 99 31.65 1.95 -25.79
C GLY A 99 31.34 1.86 -24.30
N THR A 100 32.38 1.80 -23.47
CA THR A 100 32.30 1.58 -22.03
C THR A 100 32.89 2.73 -21.22
N LEU A 101 32.21 3.16 -20.16
CA LEU A 101 32.73 4.14 -19.20
C LEU A 101 32.72 3.54 -17.79
N LEU A 102 33.88 3.50 -17.14
CA LEU A 102 33.99 3.22 -15.70
C LEU A 102 34.37 4.50 -14.96
N MET A 103 33.56 4.90 -13.99
CA MET A 103 33.86 5.98 -13.05
C MET A 103 33.97 5.42 -11.65
N GLU A 104 35.13 5.60 -11.02
CA GLU A 104 35.40 5.13 -9.67
C GLU A 104 35.92 6.27 -8.79
N GLN A 105 35.42 6.38 -7.56
CA GLN A 105 35.82 7.44 -6.63
C GLN A 105 35.68 8.85 -7.22
N CYS A 106 34.69 9.06 -8.09
CA CYS A 106 34.44 10.33 -8.75
C CYS A 106 33.37 11.13 -8.01
N GLU A 107 33.38 12.44 -8.21
CA GLU A 107 32.25 13.30 -7.85
C GLU A 107 31.74 14.02 -9.11
N VAL A 108 30.42 14.07 -9.29
CA VAL A 108 29.80 14.85 -10.36
C VAL A 108 28.78 15.79 -9.75
N ARG A 109 28.94 17.09 -10.02
CA ARG A 109 27.98 18.13 -9.67
C ARG A 109 27.38 18.70 -10.94
N ALA A 110 26.08 18.54 -11.10
CA ALA A 110 25.35 18.98 -12.28
C ALA A 110 24.16 19.85 -11.84
N VAL A 111 24.29 21.16 -12.01
CA VAL A 111 23.20 22.09 -11.69
C VAL A 111 22.27 22.17 -12.89
N ASP A 112 20.98 21.89 -12.69
CA ASP A 112 19.95 21.93 -13.74
C ASP A 112 20.33 21.14 -15.01
N GLY A 113 20.85 19.91 -14.83
CA GLY A 113 21.33 19.09 -15.93
C GLY A 113 21.51 17.62 -15.57
N VAL A 114 22.08 16.86 -16.50
CA VAL A 114 22.38 15.43 -16.32
C VAL A 114 23.83 15.30 -15.83
N GLY A 115 24.03 14.64 -14.69
CA GLY A 115 25.37 14.35 -14.19
C GLY A 115 26.11 13.37 -15.08
N VAL A 116 25.49 12.22 -15.35
CA VAL A 116 26.02 11.19 -16.27
C VAL A 116 24.93 10.73 -17.21
N HIS A 117 25.20 10.76 -18.51
CA HIS A 117 24.30 10.25 -19.54
C HIS A 117 24.96 9.06 -20.26
N ALA A 118 24.43 7.86 -20.03
CA ALA A 118 24.79 6.64 -20.76
C ALA A 118 23.89 6.52 -22.00
N ARG A 119 24.43 6.89 -23.17
CA ARG A 119 23.68 6.93 -24.44
C ARG A 119 23.40 5.52 -24.99
N PRO A 120 22.50 5.36 -25.98
CA PRO A 120 22.14 4.06 -26.52
C PRO A 120 23.34 3.21 -26.95
N GLY A 121 23.30 1.92 -26.63
CA GLY A 121 24.35 0.95 -26.99
C GLY A 121 25.64 1.06 -26.18
N THR A 122 25.67 1.84 -25.09
CA THR A 122 26.83 1.95 -24.19
C THR A 122 26.70 1.06 -22.95
N SER A 123 27.83 0.88 -22.24
CA SER A 123 27.86 0.26 -20.91
C SER A 123 28.58 1.16 -19.92
N VAL A 124 27.90 1.58 -18.86
CA VAL A 124 28.45 2.52 -17.87
C VAL A 124 28.46 1.88 -16.47
N ILE A 125 29.62 1.91 -15.82
CA ILE A 125 29.83 1.42 -14.46
C ILE A 125 30.19 2.63 -13.59
N LEU A 126 29.39 2.86 -12.56
CA LEU A 126 29.60 3.89 -11.55
C LEU A 126 29.86 3.19 -10.22
N ARG A 127 31.03 3.44 -9.62
CA ARG A 127 31.45 2.77 -8.39
C ARG A 127 31.97 3.75 -7.36
N SER A 128 31.53 3.62 -6.11
CA SER A 128 32.08 4.39 -4.99
C SER A 128 32.15 5.91 -5.27
N SER A 129 31.13 6.42 -5.98
CA SER A 129 31.11 7.78 -6.55
C SER A 129 29.90 8.56 -6.07
N THR A 130 30.00 9.90 -6.08
CA THR A 130 28.95 10.81 -5.61
C THR A 130 28.40 11.66 -6.74
N PHE A 131 27.08 11.74 -6.84
CA PHE A 131 26.34 12.56 -7.82
C PHE A 131 25.49 13.56 -7.05
N ARG A 132 25.64 14.85 -7.35
CA ARG A 132 24.92 15.93 -6.68
C ARG A 132 24.16 16.78 -7.68
N GLN A 133 22.95 17.18 -7.29
CA GLN A 133 22.09 18.15 -7.98
C GLN A 133 21.52 17.70 -9.34
N GLY A 134 22.22 16.83 -10.05
CA GLY A 134 21.76 16.29 -11.33
C GLY A 134 21.51 14.79 -11.29
N ARG A 135 20.82 14.32 -12.33
CA ARG A 135 20.44 12.92 -12.50
C ARG A 135 21.51 12.09 -13.19
N VAL A 136 21.51 10.79 -12.94
CA VAL A 136 22.20 9.81 -13.79
C VAL A 136 21.17 9.14 -14.69
N LEU A 137 21.37 9.21 -15.99
CA LEU A 137 20.41 8.75 -16.99
C LEU A 137 21.02 7.65 -17.88
N PHE A 138 20.33 6.52 -17.95
CA PHE A 138 20.60 5.42 -18.85
C PHE A 138 19.51 5.35 -19.92
N THR A 139 19.90 5.54 -21.17
CA THR A 139 19.01 5.56 -22.33
C THR A 139 19.44 4.43 -23.27
N GLY A 140 18.66 3.34 -23.37
CA GLY A 140 18.99 2.20 -24.23
C GLY A 140 20.37 1.59 -23.98
N SER A 141 20.85 1.65 -22.73
CA SER A 141 22.22 1.29 -22.33
C SER A 141 22.25 0.28 -21.18
N GLY A 142 23.42 -0.35 -21.00
CA GLY A 142 23.71 -1.19 -19.85
C GLY A 142 24.31 -0.37 -18.71
N GLY A 143 23.92 -0.64 -17.47
CA GLY A 143 24.40 0.12 -16.30
C GLY A 143 24.67 -0.73 -15.07
N LEU A 144 25.76 -0.42 -14.36
CA LEU A 144 25.99 -0.87 -12.98
C LEU A 144 26.30 0.34 -12.10
N VAL A 145 25.53 0.51 -11.04
CA VAL A 145 25.73 1.53 -10.01
C VAL A 145 25.98 0.82 -8.70
N GLU A 146 27.15 1.01 -8.10
CA GLU A 146 27.57 0.26 -6.92
C GLU A 146 28.25 1.16 -5.88
N ARG A 147 27.76 1.12 -4.62
CA ARG A 147 28.30 1.94 -3.53
C ARG A 147 28.32 3.44 -3.84
N CYS A 148 27.30 3.92 -4.54
CA CYS A 148 27.20 5.32 -4.97
C CYS A 148 26.30 6.14 -4.04
N ARG A 149 26.48 7.45 -4.06
CA ARG A 149 25.62 8.42 -3.35
C ARG A 149 24.99 9.40 -4.34
N PHE A 150 23.68 9.51 -4.35
CA PHE A 150 22.92 10.47 -5.16
C PHE A 150 22.22 11.46 -4.25
N ALA A 151 22.54 12.74 -4.36
CA ALA A 151 22.04 13.77 -3.46
C ALA A 151 21.39 14.93 -4.21
N ASP A 152 20.19 15.29 -3.77
CA ASP A 152 19.51 16.56 -4.06
C ASP A 152 19.24 16.79 -5.55
N ALA A 153 18.86 15.72 -6.28
CA ALA A 153 18.54 15.80 -7.69
C ALA A 153 17.28 16.64 -7.93
N ALA A 154 17.35 17.61 -8.84
CA ALA A 154 16.22 18.47 -9.22
C ALA A 154 15.10 17.72 -10.00
N ASP A 155 15.35 16.47 -10.38
CA ASP A 155 14.45 15.58 -11.13
C ASP A 155 14.55 14.19 -10.46
N ASN A 156 14.56 13.11 -11.24
CA ASN A 156 14.88 11.76 -10.78
C ASN A 156 16.37 11.66 -10.42
N ALA A 157 16.74 10.92 -9.38
CA ALA A 157 18.17 10.73 -9.09
C ALA A 157 18.84 9.77 -10.09
N VAL A 158 18.15 8.66 -10.40
CA VAL A 158 18.55 7.69 -11.44
C VAL A 158 17.37 7.42 -12.37
N GLY A 159 17.60 7.45 -13.68
CA GLY A 159 16.61 7.08 -14.69
C GLY A 159 17.13 5.97 -15.62
N ALA A 160 16.31 4.96 -15.86
CA ALA A 160 16.49 3.95 -16.91
C ALA A 160 15.33 4.04 -17.89
N ILE A 161 15.63 4.34 -19.15
CA ILE A 161 14.63 4.55 -20.20
C ILE A 161 15.01 3.85 -21.51
N GLU A 162 14.05 3.75 -22.44
CA GLU A 162 14.28 3.31 -23.82
C GLU A 162 14.98 1.95 -23.93
N GLY A 163 14.54 0.96 -23.14
CA GLY A 163 15.11 -0.39 -23.14
C GLY A 163 16.43 -0.53 -22.38
N ALA A 164 16.85 0.47 -21.61
CA ALA A 164 18.01 0.37 -20.73
C ALA A 164 17.88 -0.80 -19.74
N ARG A 165 19.03 -1.36 -19.34
CA ARG A 165 19.12 -2.45 -18.35
C ARG A 165 20.17 -2.11 -17.31
N ILE A 166 19.73 -1.89 -16.08
CA ILE A 166 20.64 -1.42 -15.02
C ILE A 166 20.55 -2.28 -13.75
N ALA A 167 21.65 -2.33 -13.00
CA ALA A 167 21.69 -2.81 -11.63
C ALA A 167 22.18 -1.69 -10.71
N VAL A 168 21.48 -1.47 -9.59
CA VAL A 168 21.83 -0.50 -8.54
C VAL A 168 22.00 -1.26 -7.23
N ARG A 169 23.20 -1.19 -6.64
CA ARG A 169 23.60 -2.00 -5.49
C ARG A 169 24.25 -1.17 -4.39
N ASP A 170 23.90 -1.46 -3.15
CA ASP A 170 24.56 -0.93 -1.94
C ASP A 170 24.72 0.60 -1.98
N SER A 171 23.73 1.30 -2.54
CA SER A 171 23.81 2.72 -2.85
C SER A 171 22.80 3.53 -2.07
N TRP A 172 23.14 4.78 -1.81
CA TRP A 172 22.30 5.75 -1.11
C TRP A 172 21.71 6.76 -2.10
N ILE A 173 20.39 6.94 -2.07
CA ILE A 173 19.66 7.89 -2.91
C ILE A 173 18.83 8.78 -1.99
N GLY A 174 19.00 10.11 -2.05
CA GLY A 174 18.07 10.97 -1.36
C GLY A 174 18.06 12.44 -1.73
N GLY A 175 16.93 13.08 -1.42
CA GLY A 175 16.67 14.48 -1.76
C GLY A 175 16.22 14.69 -3.22
N SER A 176 15.72 13.67 -3.90
CA SER A 176 15.20 13.84 -5.27
C SER A 176 13.84 14.52 -5.28
N LEU A 177 13.66 15.55 -6.10
CA LEU A 177 12.39 16.28 -6.19
C LEU A 177 11.25 15.46 -6.80
N ILE A 178 11.55 14.50 -7.69
CA ILE A 178 10.54 13.64 -8.33
C ILE A 178 10.70 12.20 -7.85
N HIS A 179 11.51 11.37 -8.50
CA HIS A 179 11.71 9.98 -8.08
C HIS A 179 13.15 9.70 -7.62
N GLY A 180 13.33 8.76 -6.70
CA GLY A 180 14.67 8.23 -6.42
C GLY A 180 15.20 7.50 -7.66
N ILE A 181 14.49 6.45 -8.07
CA ILE A 181 14.81 5.66 -9.26
C ILE A 181 13.57 5.51 -10.14
N ARG A 182 13.67 5.91 -11.42
CA ARG A 182 12.60 5.74 -12.41
C ARG A 182 12.99 4.72 -13.48
N VAL A 183 12.11 3.75 -13.73
CA VAL A 183 12.25 2.72 -14.77
C VAL A 183 11.09 2.85 -15.74
N SER A 184 11.37 3.26 -16.98
CA SER A 184 10.35 3.56 -18.00
C SER A 184 10.63 2.81 -19.28
N GLY A 185 9.81 1.80 -19.63
CA GLY A 185 10.09 0.93 -20.79
C GLY A 185 11.49 0.31 -20.75
N ALA A 186 11.97 0.01 -19.54
CA ALA A 186 13.35 -0.39 -19.23
C ALA A 186 13.35 -1.48 -18.14
N ARG A 187 14.53 -1.95 -17.75
CA ARG A 187 14.70 -2.97 -16.69
C ARG A 187 15.68 -2.50 -15.64
N ALA A 188 15.32 -2.65 -14.36
CA ALA A 188 16.23 -2.38 -13.26
C ALA A 188 16.17 -3.42 -12.15
N GLU A 189 17.34 -3.78 -11.63
CA GLU A 189 17.52 -4.52 -10.39
C GLU A 189 18.08 -3.57 -9.32
N ILE A 190 17.42 -3.47 -8.17
CA ILE A 190 17.79 -2.59 -7.06
C ILE A 190 17.99 -3.45 -5.82
N THR A 191 19.19 -3.48 -5.26
CA THR A 191 19.55 -4.38 -4.17
C THR A 191 20.30 -3.66 -3.06
N GLY A 192 19.86 -3.84 -1.80
CA GLY A 192 20.60 -3.32 -0.64
C GLY A 192 20.72 -1.79 -0.61
N CYS A 193 19.75 -1.08 -1.21
CA CYS A 193 19.79 0.37 -1.31
C CYS A 193 19.03 1.06 -0.18
N GLU A 194 19.51 2.25 0.18
CA GLU A 194 18.78 3.18 1.06
C GLU A 194 18.23 4.33 0.21
N LEU A 195 16.91 4.53 0.27
CA LEU A 195 16.23 5.62 -0.42
C LEU A 195 15.48 6.49 0.59
N THR A 196 15.69 7.81 0.53
CA THR A 196 15.11 8.74 1.50
C THR A 196 14.80 10.12 0.92
N ARG A 197 13.82 10.83 1.49
CA ARG A 197 13.46 12.21 1.11
C ARG A 197 13.22 12.36 -0.40
N THR A 198 12.34 11.53 -0.95
CA THR A 198 11.93 11.61 -2.36
C THR A 198 10.55 12.25 -2.49
N GLY A 199 10.31 12.98 -3.58
CA GLY A 199 9.00 13.59 -3.87
C GLY A 199 7.92 12.54 -4.19
N LYS A 200 7.73 12.23 -5.46
CA LYS A 200 6.64 11.36 -5.94
C LYS A 200 6.81 9.88 -5.64
N ALA A 201 8.01 9.33 -5.84
CA ALA A 201 8.25 7.94 -5.46
C ALA A 201 9.70 7.65 -5.10
N ALA A 202 9.98 6.71 -4.19
CA ALA A 202 11.36 6.28 -4.00
C ALA A 202 11.83 5.45 -5.21
N VAL A 203 10.99 4.50 -5.65
CA VAL A 203 11.20 3.73 -6.88
C VAL A 203 9.90 3.60 -7.67
N VAL A 204 9.98 3.76 -8.99
CA VAL A 204 8.81 3.66 -9.88
C VAL A 204 9.13 2.85 -11.13
N ALA A 205 8.16 2.02 -11.53
CA ALA A 205 8.10 1.38 -12.84
C ALA A 205 6.87 1.88 -13.62
N ASP A 206 7.10 2.38 -14.83
CA ASP A 206 6.08 2.86 -15.76
C ASP A 206 6.35 2.37 -17.19
N ALA A 207 5.44 2.66 -18.13
CA ALA A 207 5.55 2.28 -19.55
C ALA A 207 6.04 0.83 -19.78
N GLN A 208 5.38 -0.16 -19.16
CA GLN A 208 5.76 -1.58 -19.24
C GLN A 208 7.18 -1.90 -18.71
N GLY A 209 7.74 -1.04 -17.86
CA GLY A 209 9.02 -1.27 -17.21
C GLY A 209 9.02 -2.51 -16.30
N GLU A 210 10.18 -3.12 -16.14
CA GLU A 210 10.40 -4.24 -15.22
C GLU A 210 11.33 -3.85 -14.08
N LEU A 211 10.84 -3.99 -12.86
CA LEU A 211 11.53 -3.53 -11.65
C LEU A 211 11.64 -4.64 -10.62
N VAL A 212 12.87 -4.98 -10.24
CA VAL A 212 13.16 -5.91 -9.15
C VAL A 212 13.80 -5.12 -8.01
N VAL A 213 13.20 -5.17 -6.82
CA VAL A 213 13.68 -4.51 -5.60
C VAL A 213 13.90 -5.54 -4.51
N THR A 214 15.07 -5.56 -3.88
CA THR A 214 15.43 -6.59 -2.90
C THR A 214 16.25 -6.02 -1.75
N GLY A 215 15.81 -6.24 -0.51
CA GLY A 215 16.61 -5.88 0.67
C GLY A 215 16.84 -4.38 0.84
N CYS A 216 15.90 -3.54 0.39
CA CYS A 216 16.05 -2.09 0.43
C CYS A 216 15.38 -1.48 1.68
N SER A 217 15.85 -0.29 2.07
CA SER A 217 15.24 0.55 3.10
C SER A 217 14.77 1.86 2.49
N ILE A 218 13.48 2.13 2.56
CA ILE A 218 12.82 3.30 1.99
C ILE A 218 12.19 4.10 3.14
N THR A 219 12.51 5.39 3.26
CA THR A 219 12.08 6.23 4.39
C THR A 219 11.70 7.63 3.93
N SER A 220 10.74 8.26 4.62
CA SER A 220 10.40 9.68 4.43
C SER A 220 10.17 10.07 2.98
N VAL A 221 9.19 9.43 2.35
CA VAL A 221 8.76 9.67 0.97
C VAL A 221 7.50 10.52 0.99
N GLN A 222 7.39 11.55 0.14
CA GLN A 222 6.22 12.45 0.16
C GLN A 222 4.95 11.75 -0.35
N GLU A 223 5.06 10.91 -1.37
CA GLU A 223 3.95 10.14 -1.92
C GLU A 223 4.23 8.63 -1.80
N GLU A 224 4.71 7.97 -2.86
CA GLU A 224 4.75 6.51 -2.97
C GLU A 224 6.10 5.90 -2.57
N GLY A 225 6.13 4.96 -1.62
CA GLY A 225 7.35 4.21 -1.33
C GLY A 225 7.82 3.43 -2.57
N VAL A 226 6.94 2.58 -3.09
CA VAL A 226 7.13 1.83 -4.33
C VAL A 226 5.92 2.02 -5.23
N LEU A 227 6.14 2.35 -6.51
CA LEU A 227 5.06 2.62 -7.46
C LEU A 227 5.16 1.75 -8.72
N PHE A 228 4.09 1.03 -9.04
CA PHE A 228 3.93 0.29 -10.29
C PHE A 228 2.72 0.82 -11.07
N ILE A 229 2.96 1.35 -12.27
CA ILE A 229 1.93 1.92 -13.15
C ILE A 229 2.07 1.44 -14.60
N GLU A 230 1.07 1.75 -15.44
CA GLU A 230 1.16 1.58 -16.90
C GLU A 230 1.62 0.19 -17.36
N GLN A 231 0.94 -0.86 -16.89
CA GLN A 231 1.23 -2.26 -17.22
C GLN A 231 2.66 -2.72 -16.86
N SER A 232 3.35 -2.00 -15.97
CA SER A 232 4.65 -2.43 -15.44
C SER A 232 4.54 -3.71 -14.61
N ARG A 233 5.67 -4.40 -14.47
CA ARG A 233 5.76 -5.69 -13.79
C ARG A 233 7.03 -5.76 -12.97
N GLY A 234 7.13 -6.73 -12.08
CA GLY A 234 8.33 -6.91 -11.30
C GLY A 234 8.10 -7.59 -9.97
N SER A 235 9.08 -7.46 -9.09
CA SER A 235 8.99 -8.00 -7.74
C SER A 235 9.64 -7.10 -6.70
N VAL A 236 9.08 -7.11 -5.49
CA VAL A 236 9.64 -6.43 -4.32
C VAL A 236 9.77 -7.45 -3.21
N THR A 237 10.99 -7.68 -2.73
CA THR A 237 11.26 -8.71 -1.72
C THR A 237 12.05 -8.15 -0.55
N ASP A 238 11.70 -8.54 0.67
CA ASP A 238 12.45 -8.26 1.89
C ASP A 238 12.81 -6.77 2.05
N THR A 239 11.88 -5.89 1.64
CA THR A 239 12.08 -4.43 1.60
C THR A 239 11.21 -3.76 2.65
N ARG A 240 11.77 -2.76 3.33
CA ARG A 240 11.08 -1.97 4.35
C ARG A 240 10.76 -0.58 3.81
N VAL A 241 9.51 -0.15 3.99
CA VAL A 241 9.04 1.21 3.68
C VAL A 241 8.49 1.83 4.96
N VAL A 242 8.97 3.03 5.30
CA VAL A 242 8.55 3.79 6.49
C VAL A 242 8.23 5.22 6.10
N ASP A 243 7.18 5.81 6.67
CA ASP A 243 6.83 7.24 6.47
C ASP A 243 6.67 7.63 4.98
N ALA A 244 5.84 6.87 4.28
CA ALA A 244 5.34 7.20 2.95
C ALA A 244 3.86 7.58 3.00
N GLN A 245 3.30 8.23 1.99
CA GLN A 245 1.85 8.39 1.92
C GLN A 245 1.19 7.03 1.68
N HIS A 246 1.67 6.32 0.66
CA HIS A 246 1.40 4.90 0.52
C HIS A 246 2.68 4.08 0.47
N GLY A 247 2.70 2.96 1.20
CA GLY A 247 3.87 2.07 1.26
C GLY A 247 4.20 1.49 -0.11
N ILE A 248 3.18 0.97 -0.79
CA ILE A 248 3.23 0.55 -2.19
C ILE A 248 1.92 0.87 -2.89
N ALA A 249 2.01 1.42 -4.10
CA ALA A 249 0.88 1.69 -4.97
C ALA A 249 0.97 0.89 -6.28
N VAL A 250 -0.13 0.24 -6.66
CA VAL A 250 -0.25 -0.52 -7.91
C VAL A 250 -1.49 -0.07 -8.66
N LEU A 251 -1.30 0.44 -9.87
CA LEU A 251 -2.38 0.97 -10.70
C LEU A 251 -2.07 0.87 -12.18
N GLY A 252 -3.00 1.31 -13.05
CA GLY A 252 -2.80 1.27 -14.50
C GLY A 252 -2.55 -0.13 -15.06
N GLY A 253 -3.08 -1.16 -14.39
CA GLY A 253 -2.96 -2.59 -14.73
C GLY A 253 -1.56 -3.17 -14.63
N ALA A 254 -0.72 -2.57 -13.81
CA ALA A 254 0.48 -3.22 -13.32
C ALA A 254 0.17 -4.43 -12.43
N ASP A 255 1.11 -5.38 -12.37
CA ASP A 255 0.93 -6.67 -11.69
C ASP A 255 2.25 -7.18 -11.08
N PRO A 256 2.68 -6.61 -9.93
CA PRO A 256 3.92 -7.01 -9.25
C PRO A 256 3.72 -8.17 -8.26
N LEU A 257 4.82 -8.89 -7.96
CA LEU A 257 4.90 -9.81 -6.82
C LEU A 257 5.64 -9.16 -5.66
N VAL A 258 4.96 -8.99 -4.52
CA VAL A 258 5.50 -8.35 -3.32
C VAL A 258 5.55 -9.38 -2.21
N ARG A 259 6.73 -9.69 -1.67
CA ARG A 259 6.90 -10.76 -0.69
C ARG A 259 7.77 -10.35 0.50
N GLY A 260 7.34 -10.68 1.71
CA GLY A 260 8.13 -10.44 2.94
C GLY A 260 8.45 -8.96 3.18
N CYS A 261 7.64 -8.05 2.64
CA CYS A 261 7.86 -6.61 2.77
C CYS A 261 7.16 -6.05 4.00
N VAL A 262 7.71 -4.97 4.54
CA VAL A 262 7.22 -4.33 5.76
C VAL A 262 6.89 -2.87 5.46
N PHE A 263 5.62 -2.50 5.63
CA PHE A 263 5.10 -1.15 5.40
C PHE A 263 4.63 -0.58 6.73
N THR A 264 5.38 0.38 7.29
CA THR A 264 5.07 0.93 8.62
C THR A 264 4.89 2.43 8.58
N GLU A 265 4.00 2.96 9.42
CA GLU A 265 3.80 4.41 9.59
C GLU A 265 3.47 5.09 8.25
N CYS A 266 2.74 4.41 7.38
CA CYS A 266 2.24 5.00 6.14
C CYS A 266 1.15 6.02 6.48
N ARG A 267 1.29 7.27 6.03
CA ARG A 267 0.41 8.38 6.42
C ARG A 267 -1.04 8.17 5.98
N ASP A 268 -1.27 7.43 4.89
CA ASP A 268 -2.61 7.03 4.47
C ASP A 268 -2.75 5.50 4.38
N THR A 269 -2.04 4.85 3.44
CA THR A 269 -2.29 3.43 3.14
C THR A 269 -1.01 2.59 3.09
N GLY A 270 -1.04 1.35 3.60
CA GLY A 270 0.11 0.45 3.46
C GLY A 270 0.26 -0.08 2.03
N ILE A 271 -0.72 -0.88 1.60
CA ILE A 271 -0.82 -1.46 0.26
C ILE A 271 -2.02 -0.84 -0.45
N ASN A 272 -1.79 -0.10 -1.53
CA ASN A 272 -2.82 0.63 -2.25
C ASN A 272 -2.94 0.12 -3.70
N VAL A 273 -4.05 -0.54 -4.03
CA VAL A 273 -4.28 -1.14 -5.36
C VAL A 273 -5.50 -0.51 -6.00
N GLN A 274 -5.28 0.25 -7.07
CA GLN A 274 -6.31 1.09 -7.69
C GLN A 274 -6.45 0.89 -9.20
N GLY A 275 -7.59 1.27 -9.74
CA GLY A 275 -7.81 1.21 -11.19
C GLY A 275 -7.80 -0.25 -11.68
N PRO A 276 -7.32 -0.53 -12.89
CA PRO A 276 -7.13 -1.91 -13.34
C PRO A 276 -5.93 -2.62 -12.67
N GLY A 277 -5.32 -2.04 -11.62
CA GLY A 277 -4.18 -2.58 -10.90
C GLY A 277 -4.43 -3.97 -10.28
N ARG A 278 -3.41 -4.81 -10.36
CA ARG A 278 -3.36 -6.16 -9.79
C ARG A 278 -2.23 -6.25 -8.78
N GLY A 279 -1.60 -7.42 -8.66
CA GLY A 279 -0.50 -7.67 -7.75
C GLY A 279 -0.79 -8.78 -6.76
N ARG A 280 0.28 -9.48 -6.40
CA ARG A 280 0.30 -10.57 -5.42
C ARG A 280 1.14 -10.12 -4.22
N PHE A 281 0.54 -10.10 -3.04
CA PHE A 281 1.18 -9.66 -1.80
C PHE A 281 1.26 -10.83 -0.83
N GLU A 282 2.47 -11.32 -0.57
CA GLU A 282 2.72 -12.54 0.19
C GLU A 282 3.52 -12.23 1.45
N GLU A 283 3.01 -12.66 2.61
CA GLU A 283 3.76 -12.63 3.87
C GLU A 283 4.26 -11.23 4.25
N CYS A 284 3.51 -10.19 3.85
CA CYS A 284 3.83 -8.80 4.16
C CYS A 284 3.26 -8.38 5.53
N GLU A 285 3.89 -7.37 6.13
CA GLU A 285 3.41 -6.72 7.35
C GLU A 285 3.02 -5.28 7.04
N VAL A 286 1.83 -4.88 7.49
CA VAL A 286 1.39 -3.48 7.47
C VAL A 286 1.06 -3.05 8.89
N SER A 287 1.70 -1.99 9.38
CA SER A 287 1.39 -1.46 10.71
C SER A 287 1.37 0.06 10.77
N GLY A 288 0.44 0.59 11.57
CA GLY A 288 0.33 2.05 11.79
C GLY A 288 -0.03 2.84 10.53
N ALA A 289 -0.83 2.28 9.62
CA ALA A 289 -1.37 3.03 8.49
C ALA A 289 -2.36 4.11 8.99
N GLY A 290 -2.25 5.35 8.52
CA GLY A 290 -3.10 6.46 8.99
C GLY A 290 -4.58 6.33 8.62
N ASN A 291 -4.91 5.52 7.61
CA ASN A 291 -6.26 5.30 7.13
C ASN A 291 -6.56 3.81 6.92
N VAL A 292 -6.14 3.22 5.80
CA VAL A 292 -6.44 1.82 5.45
C VAL A 292 -5.14 1.02 5.34
N ALA A 293 -5.01 -0.15 5.96
CA ALA A 293 -3.77 -0.91 5.83
C ALA A 293 -3.62 -1.54 4.43
N VAL A 294 -4.67 -2.20 3.92
CA VAL A 294 -4.73 -2.73 2.55
C VAL A 294 -5.98 -2.21 1.87
N PHE A 295 -5.80 -1.41 0.82
CA PHE A 295 -6.88 -0.75 0.12
C PHE A 295 -6.97 -1.23 -1.33
N SER A 296 -8.11 -1.80 -1.68
CA SER A 296 -8.48 -2.05 -3.08
C SER A 296 -9.61 -1.13 -3.48
N THR A 297 -9.37 -0.29 -4.49
CA THR A 297 -10.35 0.70 -4.94
C THR A 297 -10.34 0.89 -6.46
N LEU A 298 -11.32 1.61 -7.00
CA LEU A 298 -11.43 2.01 -8.40
C LEU A 298 -11.32 0.82 -9.37
N GLY A 299 -11.87 -0.34 -9.02
CA GLY A 299 -11.79 -1.56 -9.83
C GLY A 299 -10.54 -2.44 -9.62
N GLY A 300 -9.69 -2.13 -8.63
CA GLY A 300 -8.50 -2.91 -8.30
C GLY A 300 -8.82 -4.36 -7.95
N ALA A 301 -7.84 -5.27 -8.10
CA ALA A 301 -8.05 -6.69 -7.85
C ALA A 301 -6.79 -7.43 -7.35
N PRO A 302 -6.30 -7.15 -6.12
CA PRO A 302 -5.14 -7.83 -5.57
C PRO A 302 -5.44 -9.25 -5.07
N GLU A 303 -4.38 -10.05 -5.03
CA GLU A 303 -4.30 -11.29 -4.23
C GLU A 303 -3.38 -11.05 -3.03
N VAL A 304 -3.87 -11.29 -1.82
CA VAL A 304 -3.12 -11.06 -0.58
C VAL A 304 -3.10 -12.33 0.25
N TYR A 305 -1.92 -12.76 0.66
CA TYR A 305 -1.70 -14.08 1.26
C TYR A 305 -0.77 -14.02 2.46
N GLY A 306 -1.19 -14.53 3.61
CA GLY A 306 -0.31 -14.67 4.77
C GLY A 306 0.10 -13.35 5.43
N CYS A 307 -0.57 -12.24 5.11
CA CYS A 307 -0.20 -10.91 5.59
C CYS A 307 -0.69 -10.64 7.02
N ARG A 308 0.05 -9.80 7.74
CA ARG A 308 -0.29 -9.32 9.09
C ARG A 308 -0.56 -7.84 9.06
N ILE A 309 -1.66 -7.43 9.68
CA ILE A 309 -2.12 -6.05 9.75
C ILE A 309 -2.31 -5.68 11.20
N THR A 310 -1.72 -4.57 11.65
CA THR A 310 -1.88 -4.04 13.01
C THR A 310 -2.15 -2.53 12.98
N GLY A 311 -3.23 -2.09 13.60
CA GLY A 311 -3.58 -0.67 13.65
C GLY A 311 -4.23 -0.13 12.37
N GLY A 312 -4.41 1.18 12.35
CA GLY A 312 -5.09 1.92 11.30
C GLY A 312 -6.60 2.00 11.49
N LYS A 313 -7.27 2.85 10.69
CA LYS A 313 -8.74 3.04 10.79
C LYS A 313 -9.50 1.85 10.23
N THR A 314 -8.95 1.17 9.22
CA THR A 314 -9.54 -0.04 8.64
C THR A 314 -8.42 -0.98 8.23
N GLY A 315 -8.58 -2.27 8.52
CA GLY A 315 -7.58 -3.27 8.14
C GLY A 315 -7.54 -3.44 6.62
N ILE A 316 -8.59 -4.04 6.06
CA ILE A 316 -8.75 -4.25 4.62
C ILE A 316 -10.02 -3.56 4.16
N ALA A 317 -9.93 -2.69 3.16
CA ALA A 317 -11.10 -2.09 2.52
C ALA A 317 -11.14 -2.40 1.03
N VAL A 318 -12.31 -2.81 0.53
CA VAL A 318 -12.60 -3.03 -0.88
C VAL A 318 -13.81 -2.18 -1.27
N THR A 319 -13.59 -1.14 -2.08
CA THR A 319 -14.61 -0.14 -2.42
C THR A 319 -14.55 0.26 -3.90
N GLU A 320 -15.48 1.10 -4.35
CA GLU A 320 -15.50 1.70 -5.70
C GLU A 320 -15.36 0.63 -6.82
N ALA A 321 -16.24 -0.37 -6.77
CA ALA A 321 -16.30 -1.49 -7.72
C ALA A 321 -15.03 -2.36 -7.78
N ALA A 322 -14.19 -2.30 -6.75
CA ALA A 322 -13.00 -3.13 -6.63
C ALA A 322 -13.32 -4.57 -6.24
N ARG A 323 -12.29 -5.40 -6.33
CA ARG A 323 -12.30 -6.82 -6.02
C ARG A 323 -11.11 -7.19 -5.16
N GLY A 324 -11.12 -8.35 -4.52
CA GLY A 324 -9.90 -8.85 -3.88
C GLY A 324 -10.07 -10.26 -3.34
N ARG A 325 -8.94 -10.97 -3.27
CA ARG A 325 -8.85 -12.29 -2.63
C ARG A 325 -7.81 -12.21 -1.50
N PHE A 326 -8.23 -12.58 -0.31
CA PHE A 326 -7.46 -12.42 0.91
C PHE A 326 -7.43 -13.76 1.64
N THR A 327 -6.26 -14.37 1.76
CA THR A 327 -6.11 -15.73 2.30
C THR A 327 -5.09 -15.75 3.43
N ARG A 328 -5.40 -16.41 4.55
CA ARG A 328 -4.52 -16.50 5.74
C ARG A 328 -4.13 -15.12 6.29
N ILE A 329 -5.12 -14.29 6.56
CA ILE A 329 -4.91 -12.89 7.02
C ILE A 329 -5.11 -12.79 8.52
N ARG A 330 -4.24 -12.01 9.18
CA ARG A 330 -4.43 -11.58 10.57
C ARG A 330 -4.56 -10.08 10.67
N VAL A 331 -5.64 -9.59 11.27
CA VAL A 331 -5.90 -8.17 11.49
C VAL A 331 -6.09 -7.92 12.99
N ARG A 332 -5.38 -6.93 13.54
CA ARG A 332 -5.46 -6.59 14.96
C ARG A 332 -5.49 -5.10 15.21
N ASP A 333 -6.09 -4.70 16.33
CA ASP A 333 -5.95 -3.38 16.94
C ASP A 333 -6.37 -2.21 16.02
N THR A 334 -7.37 -2.41 15.16
CA THR A 334 -7.85 -1.34 14.27
C THR A 334 -8.77 -0.39 15.02
N ALA A 335 -8.82 0.88 14.61
CA ALA A 335 -9.77 1.87 15.16
C ALA A 335 -11.18 1.76 14.56
N GLY A 336 -11.37 0.91 13.54
CA GLY A 336 -12.63 0.63 12.87
C GLY A 336 -12.70 -0.84 12.45
N PRO A 337 -13.41 -1.21 11.37
CA PRO A 337 -13.56 -2.60 11.00
C PRO A 337 -12.25 -3.23 10.55
N ALA A 338 -12.10 -4.52 10.81
CA ALA A 338 -11.00 -5.32 10.28
C ALA A 338 -11.12 -5.49 8.77
N LEU A 339 -12.32 -5.84 8.29
CA LEU A 339 -12.63 -6.12 6.89
C LEU A 339 -13.84 -5.29 6.45
N ARG A 340 -13.73 -4.57 5.34
CA ARG A 340 -14.80 -3.71 4.82
C ARG A 340 -14.99 -3.92 3.32
N VAL A 341 -16.23 -4.13 2.90
CA VAL A 341 -16.62 -4.25 1.49
C VAL A 341 -17.79 -3.32 1.21
N MET A 342 -17.61 -2.32 0.33
CA MET A 342 -18.60 -1.28 0.12
C MET A 342 -18.96 -1.02 -1.35
N GLY A 343 -20.14 -0.42 -1.57
CA GLY A 343 -20.56 0.13 -2.86
C GLY A 343 -21.08 -0.93 -3.82
N SER A 344 -20.29 -1.32 -4.81
CA SER A 344 -20.59 -2.42 -5.76
C SER A 344 -19.40 -3.40 -5.83
N SER A 345 -18.74 -3.62 -4.69
CA SER A 345 -17.42 -4.27 -4.60
C SER A 345 -17.51 -5.72 -4.14
N ARG A 346 -16.48 -6.53 -4.44
CA ARG A 346 -16.51 -7.98 -4.16
C ARG A 346 -15.23 -8.50 -3.51
N ALA A 347 -15.33 -9.13 -2.35
CA ALA A 347 -14.16 -9.68 -1.68
C ALA A 347 -14.39 -11.13 -1.22
N VAL A 348 -13.35 -11.95 -1.34
CA VAL A 348 -13.29 -13.30 -0.78
C VAL A 348 -12.19 -13.35 0.26
N PHE A 349 -12.55 -13.80 1.45
CA PHE A 349 -11.70 -13.95 2.61
C PHE A 349 -11.64 -15.43 2.99
N GLU A 350 -10.44 -15.99 3.09
CA GLU A 350 -10.21 -17.38 3.45
C GLU A 350 -9.23 -17.45 4.62
N ASP A 351 -9.55 -18.23 5.65
CA ASP A 351 -8.73 -18.39 6.85
C ASP A 351 -8.33 -17.04 7.48
N VAL A 352 -9.31 -16.28 7.97
CA VAL A 352 -9.07 -14.95 8.55
C VAL A 352 -9.18 -14.94 10.07
N GLU A 353 -8.26 -14.23 10.73
CA GLU A 353 -8.34 -13.97 12.17
C GLU A 353 -8.39 -12.46 12.41
N THR A 354 -9.37 -12.02 13.19
CA THR A 354 -9.48 -10.63 13.65
C THR A 354 -9.49 -10.57 15.17
N GLU A 355 -8.78 -9.62 15.74
CA GLU A 355 -8.68 -9.47 17.20
C GLU A 355 -8.69 -7.98 17.56
N ASP A 356 -9.51 -7.61 18.54
CA ASP A 356 -9.58 -6.24 19.08
C ASP A 356 -9.85 -5.17 18.01
N CYS A 357 -10.76 -5.50 17.08
CA CYS A 357 -11.25 -4.60 16.03
C CYS A 357 -12.72 -4.24 16.30
N PRO A 358 -13.11 -2.96 16.38
CA PRO A 358 -14.50 -2.56 16.67
C PRO A 358 -15.59 -3.25 15.84
N GLY A 359 -15.29 -3.55 14.57
CA GLY A 359 -16.08 -4.46 13.74
C GLY A 359 -15.19 -5.53 13.11
N GLY A 360 -15.73 -6.73 12.93
CA GLY A 360 -15.06 -7.79 12.18
C GLY A 360 -15.16 -7.56 10.67
N LEU A 361 -16.24 -8.05 10.07
CA LEU A 361 -16.63 -7.79 8.69
C LEU A 361 -17.75 -6.75 8.61
N GLU A 362 -17.59 -5.75 7.75
CA GLU A 362 -18.63 -4.77 7.43
C GLU A 362 -18.93 -4.80 5.92
N THR A 363 -20.18 -5.06 5.54
CA THR A 363 -20.66 -4.93 4.16
C THR A 363 -21.79 -3.92 4.05
N ALA A 364 -21.69 -2.99 3.11
CA ALA A 364 -22.74 -2.00 2.85
C ALA A 364 -22.69 -1.48 1.42
N GLY A 365 -23.80 -1.55 0.68
CA GLY A 365 -23.84 -1.13 -0.70
C GLY A 365 -25.10 -1.58 -1.42
N ASP A 366 -25.00 -1.72 -2.74
CA ASP A 366 -26.06 -2.26 -3.60
C ASP A 366 -26.02 -3.80 -3.68
N GLY A 367 -26.96 -4.38 -4.43
CA GLY A 367 -27.01 -5.84 -4.69
C GLY A 367 -25.79 -6.43 -5.41
N GLY A 368 -24.84 -5.60 -5.86
CA GLY A 368 -23.55 -6.01 -6.40
C GLY A 368 -22.45 -6.15 -5.35
N THR A 369 -22.66 -5.63 -4.12
CA THR A 369 -21.71 -5.76 -3.01
C THR A 369 -21.76 -7.14 -2.39
N THR A 370 -20.66 -7.88 -2.47
CA THR A 370 -20.57 -9.25 -1.96
C THR A 370 -19.31 -9.47 -1.12
N ALA A 371 -19.46 -10.04 0.08
CA ALA A 371 -18.35 -10.57 0.86
C ALA A 371 -18.56 -12.05 1.15
N GLU A 372 -17.51 -12.84 0.93
CA GLU A 372 -17.48 -14.25 1.29
C GLU A 372 -16.36 -14.49 2.30
N VAL A 373 -16.66 -15.16 3.41
CA VAL A 373 -15.69 -15.59 4.41
C VAL A 373 -15.78 -17.10 4.54
N VAL A 374 -14.66 -17.79 4.32
CA VAL A 374 -14.54 -19.25 4.49
C VAL A 374 -13.42 -19.55 5.47
N GLY A 375 -13.78 -20.04 6.66
CA GLY A 375 -12.84 -20.24 7.75
C GLY A 375 -12.43 -18.90 8.37
N GLY A 376 -12.83 -18.68 9.62
CA GLY A 376 -12.33 -17.50 10.32
C GLY A 376 -12.74 -17.41 11.77
N THR A 377 -12.00 -16.59 12.51
CA THR A 377 -12.26 -16.32 13.91
C THR A 377 -12.19 -14.84 14.20
N PHE A 378 -13.26 -14.31 14.79
CA PHE A 378 -13.43 -12.92 15.14
C PHE A 378 -13.50 -12.81 16.66
N ARG A 379 -12.54 -12.11 17.29
CA ARG A 379 -12.44 -11.96 18.74
C ARG A 379 -12.42 -10.49 19.13
N GLY A 380 -13.09 -10.17 20.24
CA GLY A 380 -12.99 -8.84 20.84
C GLY A 380 -13.62 -7.73 19.99
N SER A 381 -14.55 -8.05 19.10
CA SER A 381 -15.26 -7.02 18.33
C SER A 381 -16.19 -6.24 19.23
N SER A 382 -16.01 -4.92 19.35
CA SER A 382 -16.85 -4.11 20.25
C SER A 382 -18.32 -4.12 19.84
N PHE A 383 -18.60 -4.13 18.52
CA PHE A 383 -19.96 -4.18 18.00
C PHE A 383 -20.34 -5.57 17.48
N ALA A 384 -19.87 -5.95 16.30
CA ALA A 384 -20.21 -7.23 15.71
C ALA A 384 -19.08 -7.89 14.92
N ALA A 385 -19.07 -9.22 14.92
CA ALA A 385 -18.11 -9.99 14.12
C ALA A 385 -18.44 -9.91 12.62
N ALA A 386 -19.71 -9.86 12.24
CA ALA A 386 -20.08 -9.51 10.87
C ALA A 386 -21.39 -8.72 10.79
N THR A 387 -21.39 -7.70 9.94
CA THR A 387 -22.52 -6.80 9.70
C THR A 387 -22.79 -6.69 8.21
N ALA A 388 -24.04 -6.94 7.79
CA ALA A 388 -24.50 -6.73 6.42
C ALA A 388 -25.62 -5.67 6.35
N GLN A 389 -25.41 -4.62 5.55
CA GLN A 389 -26.32 -3.46 5.42
C GLN A 389 -26.60 -3.12 3.95
N GLY A 390 -27.50 -2.18 3.70
CA GLY A 390 -27.96 -1.82 2.36
C GLY A 390 -28.65 -2.98 1.65
N GLU A 391 -28.24 -3.26 0.41
CA GLU A 391 -28.68 -4.42 -0.39
C GLU A 391 -27.56 -5.48 -0.52
N SER A 392 -26.53 -5.40 0.34
CA SER A 392 -25.33 -6.23 0.24
C SER A 392 -25.56 -7.70 0.61
N TRP A 393 -24.67 -8.57 0.11
CA TRP A 393 -24.70 -10.00 0.35
C TRP A 393 -23.44 -10.43 1.12
N ALA A 394 -23.61 -11.00 2.31
CA ALA A 394 -22.53 -11.56 3.12
C ALA A 394 -22.74 -13.06 3.31
N THR A 395 -21.76 -13.87 2.92
CA THR A 395 -21.78 -15.32 3.13
C THR A 395 -20.62 -15.75 4.01
N LEU A 396 -20.91 -16.37 5.14
CA LEU A 396 -19.93 -16.84 6.10
C LEU A 396 -20.05 -18.35 6.24
N ARG A 397 -18.92 -19.06 6.16
CA ARG A 397 -18.81 -20.51 6.32
C ARG A 397 -17.71 -20.85 7.31
N ASN A 398 -17.98 -21.70 8.28
CA ASN A 398 -16.99 -22.09 9.31
C ASN A 398 -16.40 -20.87 10.04
N VAL A 399 -17.25 -19.95 10.50
CA VAL A 399 -16.83 -18.72 11.19
C VAL A 399 -17.26 -18.74 12.66
N SER A 400 -16.33 -18.45 13.56
CA SER A 400 -16.60 -18.25 14.98
C SER A 400 -16.45 -16.79 15.41
N ALA A 401 -17.44 -16.28 16.12
CA ALA A 401 -17.46 -14.99 16.77
C ALA A 401 -17.37 -15.20 18.29
N HIS A 402 -16.40 -14.56 18.95
CA HIS A 402 -16.23 -14.64 20.41
C HIS A 402 -16.25 -13.24 21.02
N GLY A 403 -17.18 -13.01 21.94
CA GLY A 403 -17.40 -11.71 22.57
C GLY A 403 -18.15 -10.72 21.68
N GLY A 404 -18.30 -9.49 22.20
CA GLY A 404 -18.90 -8.37 21.49
C GLY A 404 -20.40 -8.21 21.70
N THR A 405 -20.94 -7.08 21.22
CA THR A 405 -22.36 -6.76 21.41
C THR A 405 -23.26 -7.74 20.66
N VAL A 406 -22.97 -8.03 19.38
CA VAL A 406 -23.71 -8.98 18.56
C VAL A 406 -22.75 -9.90 17.82
N GLY A 407 -23.03 -11.19 17.70
CA GLY A 407 -22.22 -12.08 16.86
C GLY A 407 -22.32 -11.70 15.38
N PHE A 408 -23.52 -11.86 14.81
CA PHE A 408 -23.77 -11.57 13.39
C PHE A 408 -25.03 -10.71 13.24
N CYS A 409 -25.01 -9.71 12.35
CA CYS A 409 -26.20 -8.91 12.10
C CYS A 409 -26.43 -8.52 10.65
N ALA A 410 -27.71 -8.33 10.31
CA ALA A 410 -28.17 -7.86 9.01
C ALA A 410 -29.29 -6.84 9.16
N GLY A 411 -29.22 -5.74 8.40
CA GLY A 411 -30.22 -4.67 8.37
C GLY A 411 -30.57 -4.24 6.95
N ASP A 412 -31.39 -3.21 6.84
CA ASP A 412 -31.91 -2.69 5.56
C ASP A 412 -32.57 -3.79 4.71
N SER A 413 -32.01 -4.13 3.54
CA SER A 413 -32.45 -5.20 2.65
C SER A 413 -31.32 -6.20 2.38
N ALA A 414 -30.35 -6.27 3.29
CA ALA A 414 -29.17 -7.10 3.13
C ALA A 414 -29.50 -8.60 3.25
N GLN A 415 -28.64 -9.42 2.69
CA GLN A 415 -28.74 -10.87 2.75
C GLN A 415 -27.53 -11.45 3.48
N LEU A 416 -27.79 -12.12 4.59
CA LEU A 416 -26.78 -12.76 5.41
C LEU A 416 -26.98 -14.29 5.38
N PHE A 417 -25.92 -14.99 4.99
CA PHE A 417 -25.90 -16.45 4.93
C PHE A 417 -24.84 -16.98 5.90
N LEU A 418 -25.26 -17.83 6.84
CA LEU A 418 -24.40 -18.43 7.86
C LEU A 418 -24.45 -19.95 7.71
N TYR A 419 -23.30 -20.57 7.49
CA TYR A 419 -23.17 -22.03 7.41
C TYR A 419 -22.07 -22.48 8.36
N ASP A 420 -22.41 -23.38 9.29
CA ASP A 420 -21.45 -23.92 10.26
C ASP A 420 -20.76 -22.80 11.07
N CYS A 421 -21.55 -21.81 11.51
CA CYS A 421 -21.07 -20.64 12.24
C CYS A 421 -21.39 -20.74 13.74
N ALA A 422 -20.58 -20.07 14.56
CA ALA A 422 -20.78 -19.97 16.00
C ALA A 422 -20.71 -18.52 16.51
N ALA A 423 -21.58 -18.15 17.44
CA ALA A 423 -21.49 -16.92 18.23
C ALA A 423 -21.43 -17.30 19.71
N GLU A 424 -20.35 -16.92 20.38
CA GLU A 424 -20.06 -17.34 21.75
C GLU A 424 -19.83 -16.13 22.66
N ALA A 425 -20.44 -16.17 23.85
CA ALA A 425 -20.24 -15.19 24.92
C ALA A 425 -20.46 -13.72 24.49
N THR A 426 -21.56 -13.45 23.77
CA THR A 426 -21.92 -12.09 23.31
C THR A 426 -22.74 -11.33 24.35
N ASP A 427 -22.49 -10.03 24.53
CA ASP A 427 -23.11 -9.19 25.56
C ASP A 427 -24.57 -8.80 25.21
N GLY A 428 -24.92 -8.72 23.93
CA GLY A 428 -26.23 -8.26 23.47
C GLY A 428 -27.06 -9.35 22.80
N GLY A 429 -26.50 -10.09 21.84
CA GLY A 429 -27.21 -11.17 21.18
C GLY A 429 -26.35 -11.98 20.22
N GLY A 430 -26.75 -13.23 19.96
CA GLY A 430 -26.02 -14.07 19.00
C GLY A 430 -26.16 -13.56 17.57
N VAL A 431 -27.40 -13.46 17.09
CA VAL A 431 -27.74 -13.00 15.73
C VAL A 431 -28.89 -12.01 15.73
N GLY A 432 -28.72 -10.87 15.05
CA GLY A 432 -29.75 -9.83 14.92
C GLY A 432 -30.11 -9.52 13.47
N VAL A 433 -31.40 -9.64 13.12
CA VAL A 433 -31.91 -9.35 11.77
C VAL A 433 -33.04 -8.33 11.87
N MET A 434 -32.90 -7.21 11.17
CA MET A 434 -33.82 -6.08 11.23
C MET A 434 -34.31 -5.63 9.86
N ASP A 435 -35.26 -4.69 9.84
CA ASP A 435 -35.82 -4.08 8.64
C ASP A 435 -36.41 -5.07 7.63
N LYS A 436 -35.88 -5.16 6.41
CA LYS A 436 -36.28 -6.12 5.36
C LYS A 436 -35.20 -7.15 5.10
N ALA A 437 -34.20 -7.24 5.98
CA ALA A 437 -33.07 -8.11 5.78
C ALA A 437 -33.47 -9.59 5.79
N ARG A 438 -32.67 -10.41 5.12
CA ARG A 438 -32.84 -11.85 5.04
C ARG A 438 -31.69 -12.56 5.73
N LEU A 439 -32.03 -13.51 6.60
CA LEU A 439 -31.09 -14.47 7.17
C LEU A 439 -31.39 -15.88 6.64
N VAL A 440 -30.35 -16.57 6.19
CA VAL A 440 -30.36 -18.02 6.02
C VAL A 440 -29.25 -18.59 6.87
N ALA A 441 -29.61 -19.37 7.89
CA ALA A 441 -28.65 -20.00 8.79
C ALA A 441 -28.82 -21.52 8.77
N ARG A 442 -27.69 -22.23 8.65
CA ARG A 442 -27.60 -23.69 8.70
C ARG A 442 -26.48 -24.06 9.68
N ASN A 443 -26.75 -24.98 10.60
CA ASN A 443 -25.75 -25.45 11.57
C ASN A 443 -25.17 -24.29 12.42
N LEU A 444 -26.05 -23.41 12.91
CA LEU A 444 -25.66 -22.25 13.73
C LEU A 444 -25.59 -22.65 15.21
N ARG A 445 -24.50 -22.29 15.90
CA ARG A 445 -24.41 -22.39 17.36
C ARG A 445 -24.39 -21.00 17.98
N VAL A 446 -25.23 -20.76 18.96
CA VAL A 446 -25.16 -19.59 19.83
C VAL A 446 -25.05 -20.08 21.26
N ASN A 447 -24.00 -19.69 21.97
CA ASN A 447 -23.76 -20.13 23.33
C ASN A 447 -23.43 -18.94 24.25
N GLY A 448 -24.09 -18.85 25.40
CA GLY A 448 -23.73 -17.94 26.49
C GLY A 448 -23.98 -16.45 26.16
N SER A 449 -24.98 -16.15 25.34
CA SER A 449 -25.37 -14.76 25.05
C SER A 449 -26.09 -14.13 26.24
N GLU A 450 -25.71 -12.92 26.67
CA GLU A 450 -26.40 -12.20 27.76
C GLU A 450 -27.77 -11.63 27.35
N GLY A 451 -28.02 -11.45 26.05
CA GLY A 451 -29.37 -11.18 25.55
C GLY A 451 -30.00 -12.36 24.81
N ALA A 452 -30.68 -12.09 23.69
CA ALA A 452 -31.36 -13.12 22.92
C ALA A 452 -30.41 -13.81 21.93
N GLY A 453 -30.51 -15.12 21.80
CA GLY A 453 -29.67 -15.88 20.87
C GLY A 453 -29.92 -15.50 19.40
N LEU A 454 -31.18 -15.33 19.03
CA LEU A 454 -31.63 -14.86 17.72
C LEU A 454 -32.71 -13.78 17.87
N VAL A 455 -32.59 -12.69 17.12
CA VAL A 455 -33.57 -11.60 17.08
C VAL A 455 -34.02 -11.32 15.65
N GLY A 456 -35.33 -11.31 15.42
CA GLY A 456 -35.97 -10.80 14.22
C GLY A 456 -36.86 -9.58 14.52
N ARG A 457 -36.67 -8.48 13.79
CA ARG A 457 -37.46 -7.24 13.89
C ARG A 457 -37.87 -6.70 12.53
N GLY A 458 -38.77 -5.73 12.52
CA GLY A 458 -39.30 -5.13 11.30
C GLY A 458 -40.07 -6.15 10.46
N SER A 459 -39.77 -6.21 9.17
CA SER A 459 -40.29 -7.16 8.19
C SER A 459 -39.25 -8.21 7.77
N ALA A 460 -38.24 -8.47 8.62
CA ALA A 460 -37.15 -9.39 8.32
C ALA A 460 -37.66 -10.80 8.02
N HIS A 461 -36.90 -11.53 7.19
CA HIS A 461 -37.18 -12.92 6.86
C HIS A 461 -36.03 -13.83 7.31
N LEU A 462 -36.33 -14.79 8.19
CA LEU A 462 -35.33 -15.67 8.80
C LEU A 462 -35.65 -17.14 8.49
N ASP A 463 -34.70 -17.85 7.91
CA ASP A 463 -34.76 -19.29 7.69
C ASP A 463 -33.59 -19.94 8.41
N VAL A 464 -33.85 -20.59 9.54
CA VAL A 464 -32.84 -21.16 10.43
C VAL A 464 -33.10 -22.64 10.60
N VAL A 465 -32.13 -23.46 10.23
CA VAL A 465 -32.23 -24.93 10.28
C VAL A 465 -31.04 -25.50 11.02
N ASN A 466 -31.29 -26.49 11.89
CA ASN A 466 -30.29 -27.17 12.70
C ASN A 466 -29.45 -26.19 13.54
N ALA A 467 -30.11 -25.34 14.33
CA ALA A 467 -29.44 -24.38 15.19
C ALA A 467 -29.55 -24.72 16.68
N VAL A 468 -28.48 -24.47 17.43
CA VAL A 468 -28.39 -24.69 18.87
C VAL A 468 -28.25 -23.35 19.57
N PHE A 469 -29.21 -23.02 20.43
CA PHE A 469 -29.18 -21.84 21.31
C PHE A 469 -29.05 -22.32 22.75
N ASP A 470 -27.87 -22.14 23.32
CA ASP A 470 -27.52 -22.70 24.63
C ASP A 470 -27.16 -21.56 25.60
N ASP A 471 -27.75 -21.61 26.80
CA ASP A 471 -27.52 -20.64 27.88
C ASP A 471 -27.65 -19.17 27.45
N CYS A 472 -28.64 -18.87 26.60
CA CYS A 472 -29.02 -17.49 26.25
C CYS A 472 -29.86 -16.87 27.38
N ALA A 473 -29.39 -15.80 28.02
CA ALA A 473 -29.96 -15.33 29.28
C ALA A 473 -31.36 -14.70 29.14
N ALA A 474 -31.66 -14.03 28.02
CA ALA A 474 -32.98 -13.44 27.80
C ALA A 474 -33.95 -14.44 27.14
N ALA A 475 -33.58 -14.93 25.95
CA ALA A 475 -34.34 -15.92 25.21
C ALA A 475 -33.48 -16.64 24.17
N GLY A 476 -33.86 -17.86 23.78
CA GLY A 476 -33.25 -18.51 22.62
C GLY A 476 -33.50 -17.73 21.33
N ALA A 477 -34.76 -17.39 21.05
CA ALA A 477 -35.15 -16.55 19.92
C ALA A 477 -36.28 -15.56 20.25
N VAL A 478 -36.23 -14.36 19.65
CA VAL A 478 -37.24 -13.30 19.81
C VAL A 478 -37.64 -12.75 18.44
N PHE A 479 -38.94 -12.75 18.16
CA PHE A 479 -39.52 -12.27 16.91
C PHE A 479 -40.57 -11.20 17.21
N GLN A 480 -40.35 -9.99 16.68
CA GLN A 480 -41.20 -8.82 16.89
C GLN A 480 -41.69 -8.24 15.56
N ASP A 481 -42.59 -7.26 15.64
CA ASP A 481 -43.17 -6.56 14.50
C ASP A 481 -43.86 -7.51 13.50
N THR A 482 -43.53 -7.42 12.21
CA THR A 482 -44.09 -8.23 11.13
C THR A 482 -43.09 -9.24 10.56
N CYS A 483 -42.00 -9.52 11.30
CA CYS A 483 -40.97 -10.42 10.82
C CYS A 483 -41.52 -11.85 10.67
N SER A 484 -41.00 -12.57 9.69
CA SER A 484 -41.36 -13.96 9.43
C SER A 484 -40.15 -14.84 9.67
N ALA A 485 -40.36 -15.98 10.33
CA ALA A 485 -39.28 -16.92 10.56
C ALA A 485 -39.73 -18.38 10.47
N ARG A 486 -38.79 -19.22 10.05
CA ARG A 486 -38.84 -20.68 10.18
C ARG A 486 -37.66 -21.13 11.04
N LEU A 487 -37.96 -21.80 12.14
CA LEU A 487 -36.99 -22.55 12.94
C LEU A 487 -37.24 -24.04 12.73
N ALA A 488 -36.34 -24.73 12.04
CA ALA A 488 -36.46 -26.17 11.80
C ALA A 488 -35.31 -26.95 12.46
N GLU A 489 -35.62 -28.05 13.16
CA GLU A 489 -34.64 -28.92 13.81
C GLU A 489 -33.71 -28.17 14.78
N CYS A 490 -34.24 -27.13 15.45
CA CYS A 490 -33.47 -26.32 16.39
C CYS A 490 -33.60 -26.82 17.83
N SER A 491 -32.59 -26.56 18.66
CA SER A 491 -32.66 -26.80 20.11
C SER A 491 -32.41 -25.53 20.92
N VAL A 492 -33.20 -25.31 21.95
CA VAL A 492 -32.95 -24.26 22.95
C VAL A 492 -32.79 -24.89 24.32
N THR A 493 -31.63 -24.67 24.94
CA THR A 493 -31.27 -25.21 26.25
C THR A 493 -30.80 -24.10 27.18
N GLY A 494 -31.00 -24.28 28.48
CA GLY A 494 -30.54 -23.38 29.52
C GLY A 494 -31.37 -23.44 30.79
N GLU A 495 -30.88 -22.81 31.85
CA GLU A 495 -31.54 -22.82 33.17
C GLU A 495 -32.53 -21.66 33.37
N ARG A 496 -32.44 -20.61 32.55
CA ARG A 496 -33.20 -19.35 32.70
C ARG A 496 -33.68 -18.83 31.34
N GLY A 497 -34.59 -17.86 31.36
CA GLY A 497 -35.14 -17.23 30.16
C GLY A 497 -36.33 -18.00 29.56
N VAL A 498 -36.58 -17.76 28.28
CA VAL A 498 -37.64 -18.41 27.50
C VAL A 498 -37.08 -18.96 26.19
N ALA A 499 -37.70 -20.01 25.66
CA ALA A 499 -37.22 -20.63 24.43
C ALA A 499 -37.39 -19.70 23.23
N VAL A 500 -38.64 -19.28 23.00
CA VAL A 500 -39.03 -18.45 21.86
C VAL A 500 -40.09 -17.45 22.31
N VAL A 501 -39.94 -16.19 21.90
CA VAL A 501 -40.99 -15.15 21.99
C VAL A 501 -41.44 -14.79 20.57
N HIS A 502 -42.74 -14.91 20.27
CA HIS A 502 -43.27 -14.61 18.93
C HIS A 502 -44.73 -14.13 18.95
N HIS A 503 -45.25 -13.68 17.80
CA HIS A 503 -46.60 -13.11 17.64
C HIS A 503 -47.60 -14.03 16.89
N GLY A 504 -47.43 -15.35 17.03
CA GLY A 504 -48.31 -16.35 16.39
C GLY A 504 -48.00 -16.70 14.92
N GLY A 505 -47.17 -15.92 14.22
CA GLY A 505 -46.85 -16.10 12.79
C GLY A 505 -45.56 -16.87 12.45
N ILE A 506 -44.95 -17.56 13.42
CA ILE A 506 -43.62 -18.18 13.26
C ILE A 506 -43.72 -19.70 13.14
N ALA A 507 -43.06 -20.27 12.14
CA ALA A 507 -43.05 -21.72 11.93
C ALA A 507 -41.98 -22.38 12.80
N LEU A 508 -42.42 -23.20 13.76
CA LEU A 508 -41.55 -24.00 14.64
C LEU A 508 -41.69 -25.48 14.28
N ASP A 509 -40.68 -26.03 13.60
CA ASP A 509 -40.68 -27.38 13.03
C ASP A 509 -39.59 -28.22 13.73
N GLY A 510 -39.95 -29.15 14.62
CA GLY A 510 -38.95 -29.96 15.34
C GLY A 510 -38.10 -29.18 16.36
N LEU A 511 -38.65 -28.14 16.99
CA LEU A 511 -37.99 -27.41 18.09
C LEU A 511 -37.92 -28.27 19.36
N SER A 512 -36.71 -28.53 19.87
CA SER A 512 -36.47 -29.21 21.15
C SER A 512 -36.11 -28.19 22.24
N THR A 513 -36.84 -28.16 23.35
CA THR A 513 -36.58 -27.19 24.43
C THR A 513 -37.12 -27.67 25.79
N SER A 514 -36.40 -27.34 26.86
CA SER A 514 -36.87 -27.41 28.25
C SER A 514 -37.53 -26.11 28.75
N LEU A 515 -37.33 -25.01 28.01
CA LEU A 515 -37.82 -23.67 28.33
C LEU A 515 -39.18 -23.39 27.67
N ARG A 516 -39.93 -22.43 28.25
CA ARG A 516 -41.27 -22.05 27.79
C ARG A 516 -41.24 -21.30 26.46
N ILE A 517 -42.22 -21.56 25.61
CA ILE A 517 -42.53 -20.76 24.41
C ILE A 517 -43.61 -19.74 24.79
N VAL A 518 -43.42 -18.47 24.41
CA VAL A 518 -44.30 -17.36 24.76
C VAL A 518 -44.83 -16.70 23.50
N GLU A 519 -46.14 -16.73 23.34
CA GLU A 519 -46.83 -15.95 22.32
C GLU A 519 -47.23 -14.59 22.90
N ARG A 520 -46.76 -13.50 22.29
CA ARG A 520 -47.15 -12.12 22.60
C ARG A 520 -47.75 -11.48 21.36
N PRO A 521 -48.99 -10.96 21.43
CA PRO A 521 -49.56 -10.22 20.30
C PRO A 521 -48.63 -9.05 19.93
N PRO A 522 -48.58 -8.65 18.65
CA PRO A 522 -47.77 -7.50 18.24
C PRO A 522 -48.15 -6.30 19.10
N ASP A 523 -47.18 -5.65 19.73
CA ASP A 523 -47.46 -4.41 20.45
C ASP A 523 -48.12 -3.42 19.48
N ALA A 524 -49.28 -2.88 19.86
CA ALA A 524 -50.01 -1.91 19.05
C ALA A 524 -49.19 -0.62 18.96
N LEU A 525 -48.30 -0.52 17.96
CA LEU A 525 -47.52 0.66 17.54
C LEU A 525 -47.32 1.70 18.66
N GLY A 526 -46.74 1.28 19.78
CA GLY A 526 -46.28 2.18 20.81
C GLY A 526 -44.96 2.75 20.32
N GLY A 527 -44.99 3.97 19.76
CA GLY A 527 -43.82 4.67 19.26
C GLY A 527 -42.70 4.64 20.30
N SER A 528 -41.71 3.77 20.11
CA SER A 528 -40.49 3.82 20.88
C SER A 528 -39.72 5.07 20.42
N PRO A 529 -39.13 5.86 21.34
CA PRO A 529 -38.23 6.92 20.93
C PRO A 529 -37.14 6.28 20.08
N ALA A 530 -37.00 6.73 18.84
CA ALA A 530 -35.95 6.29 17.95
C ALA A 530 -34.62 6.77 18.54
N THR A 531 -33.99 5.95 19.40
CA THR A 531 -32.57 6.13 19.69
C THR A 531 -31.81 5.66 18.46
N VAL A 532 -31.53 6.62 17.59
CA VAL A 532 -30.72 6.43 16.39
C VAL A 532 -29.26 6.57 16.83
N ASN A 533 -28.55 5.45 16.94
CA ASN A 533 -27.10 5.47 17.07
C ASN A 533 -26.51 5.61 15.68
N ASN A 534 -26.12 6.83 15.30
CA ASN A 534 -25.44 7.10 14.05
C ASN A 534 -23.92 6.92 14.21
N TYR A 535 -23.42 5.71 13.94
CA TYR A 535 -21.99 5.38 14.05
C TYR A 535 -21.14 5.90 12.88
N HIS A 536 -21.76 6.37 11.80
CA HIS A 536 -21.10 7.00 10.65
C HIS A 536 -21.41 8.50 10.54
N GLY A 537 -21.92 9.10 11.62
CA GLY A 537 -22.23 10.53 11.70
C GLY A 537 -20.98 11.37 11.95
N PRO A 538 -21.05 12.69 11.76
CA PRO A 538 -19.98 13.60 12.15
C PRO A 538 -19.67 13.45 13.65
N VAL A 539 -18.39 13.46 14.01
CA VAL A 539 -17.93 13.48 15.41
C VAL A 539 -18.10 14.89 15.96
N PHE A 540 -18.89 15.05 17.03
CA PHE A 540 -19.06 16.33 17.71
C PHE A 540 -18.04 16.45 18.86
N HIS A 541 -17.22 17.50 18.83
CA HIS A 541 -16.21 17.76 19.86
C HIS A 541 -16.72 18.65 21.01
N ALA A 542 -17.99 19.07 20.97
CA ALA A 542 -18.68 19.84 22.00
C ALA A 542 -20.20 19.65 21.90
N GLU A 543 -20.95 20.16 22.88
CA GLU A 543 -22.42 20.13 22.90
C GLU A 543 -23.00 20.89 21.69
N ALA A 544 -23.93 20.27 20.97
CA ALA A 544 -24.51 20.83 19.75
C ALA A 544 -26.04 20.94 19.87
N HIS A 545 -26.60 22.09 19.46
CA HIS A 545 -28.03 22.37 19.52
C HIS A 545 -28.57 22.72 18.13
N GLY A 546 -29.81 22.33 17.82
CA GLY A 546 -30.52 22.76 16.60
C GLY A 546 -30.09 22.11 15.28
N ILE A 547 -29.39 20.96 15.30
CA ILE A 547 -28.96 20.27 14.08
C ILE A 547 -30.13 19.52 13.43
N GLN A 548 -30.34 19.73 12.14
CA GLN A 548 -31.14 18.84 11.29
C GLN A 548 -30.22 17.84 10.59
N LEU A 549 -30.33 16.56 10.95
CA LEU A 549 -29.65 15.45 10.27
C LEU A 549 -30.62 14.83 9.26
N ALA A 550 -30.18 14.69 8.01
CA ALA A 550 -30.91 13.96 6.98
C ALA A 550 -30.19 12.63 6.70
N TRP A 551 -30.97 11.57 6.56
CA TRP A 551 -30.50 10.20 6.31
C TRP A 551 -30.04 10.03 4.84
N GLN A 552 -29.05 9.15 4.60
CA GLN A 552 -28.45 8.86 3.28
C GLN A 552 -27.67 9.99 2.58
N ASN A 553 -27.12 10.95 3.32
CA ASN A 553 -26.21 11.94 2.70
C ASN A 553 -24.79 11.38 2.59
N GLY A 554 -24.34 11.09 1.37
CA GLY A 554 -22.94 10.77 1.04
C GLY A 554 -21.99 11.98 1.06
N ARG A 555 -22.45 13.15 1.52
CA ARG A 555 -21.68 14.39 1.62
C ARG A 555 -22.26 15.30 2.70
N VAL A 556 -21.42 15.77 3.62
CA VAL A 556 -21.76 16.78 4.63
C VAL A 556 -20.94 18.03 4.35
N ASP A 557 -21.60 19.15 4.00
CA ASP A 557 -20.97 20.47 3.88
C ASP A 557 -21.25 21.27 5.17
N GLN A 558 -20.25 21.41 6.03
CA GLN A 558 -20.37 22.18 7.27
C GLN A 558 -20.09 23.66 6.99
N GLN A 559 -21.14 24.49 6.94
CA GLN A 559 -20.99 25.94 6.96
C GLN A 559 -21.00 26.44 8.41
N GLN A 560 -19.85 26.91 8.91
CA GLN A 560 -19.82 27.74 10.11
C GLN A 560 -20.36 29.13 9.76
N ARG A 561 -21.58 29.44 10.18
CA ARG A 561 -22.04 30.83 10.29
C ARG A 561 -21.57 31.36 11.64
N ASN A 562 -20.53 32.19 11.62
CA ASN A 562 -20.12 32.96 12.80
C ASN A 562 -21.17 34.05 13.07
N GLU A 563 -22.29 33.69 13.69
CA GLU A 563 -23.16 34.64 14.37
C GLU A 563 -22.53 34.96 15.73
N GLY A 564 -21.54 35.85 15.71
CA GLY A 564 -20.78 36.22 16.89
C GLY A 564 -19.70 37.26 16.60
N GLY A 565 -20.01 38.25 15.76
CA GLY A 565 -19.16 39.42 15.54
C GLY A 565 -19.86 40.65 16.09
N SER A 566 -19.46 41.07 17.29
CA SER A 566 -19.87 42.32 17.93
C SER A 566 -19.57 43.52 17.02
N SER A 567 -20.56 44.39 16.84
CA SER A 567 -20.37 45.75 16.36
C SER A 567 -19.71 46.61 17.45
N SER A 568 -18.44 46.94 17.26
CA SER A 568 -17.81 48.24 17.58
C SER A 568 -16.33 48.19 17.26
#